data_AF-A0A6C8GN58-F1
#
_entry.id   AF-A0A6C8GN58-F1
#
_cell.length_a   1.000
_cell.length_b   1.000
_cell.length_c   1.000
_cell.angle_alpha   90.00
_cell.angle_beta   90.00
_cell.angle_gamma   90.00
#
_symmetry.space_group_name_H-M   'P 1'
#
loop_
_entity.id
_entity.type
_entity.pdbx_description
1 polymer ?
#
loop_
_entity_poly.entity_id
_entity_poly.type
_entity_poly.pdbx_seq_one_letter_code
_entity_poly.pdbx_strand_id
1 'polypeptide(L)'
;MNKYSYCATMIAAILSTTTMANASSLAISVANDDAGIFQPSLNALYGHKAADRGDYTAGLFLGYSHDLTDASQLSFHIAQDIYSPSGANKRKPEAVKGDRAFSAFLHTGLEWNSLATNWLRYRLGTDIGVIGPDAGGQEVQNRAHRIIGAEKYPAWQDQIENRYGYTAKGMVSLTPAIDILGVNVGFYPEVSAVGGNLF
;
A
#
# COMPACT_ATOMS: atom_id res chain seq x y z
N MET A 1 23.40 44.43 -51.52
CA MET A 1 22.94 45.09 -50.28
C MET A 1 21.93 44.15 -49.61
N ASN A 2 22.41 43.32 -48.66
CA ASN A 2 21.60 42.31 -47.97
C ASN A 2 20.72 42.97 -46.90
N LYS A 3 19.41 42.78 -46.98
CA LYS A 3 18.48 43.07 -45.88
C LYS A 3 18.29 41.80 -45.06
N TYR A 4 18.98 41.70 -43.93
CA TYR A 4 18.66 40.72 -42.89
C TYR A 4 17.56 41.31 -42.00
N SER A 5 16.37 40.74 -42.07
CA SER A 5 15.29 41.01 -41.13
C SER A 5 15.46 40.07 -39.94
N TYR A 6 15.89 40.60 -38.80
CA TYR A 6 16.01 39.83 -37.56
C TYR A 6 14.62 39.62 -36.98
N CYS A 7 14.11 38.37 -37.03
CA CYS A 7 12.99 37.94 -36.21
C CYS A 7 13.48 37.85 -34.76
N ALA A 8 12.96 38.72 -33.89
CA ALA A 8 13.16 38.62 -32.46
C ALA A 8 12.34 37.45 -31.90
N THR A 9 13.01 36.34 -31.58
CA THR A 9 12.39 35.22 -30.85
C THR A 9 12.32 35.61 -29.38
N MET A 10 11.14 36.00 -28.90
CA MET A 10 10.86 36.11 -27.47
C MET A 10 10.78 34.70 -26.87
N ILE A 11 11.84 34.26 -26.20
CA ILE A 11 11.79 33.10 -25.32
C ILE A 11 11.12 33.57 -24.02
N ALA A 12 9.84 33.28 -23.87
CA ALA A 12 9.16 33.41 -22.59
C ALA A 12 9.68 32.31 -21.65
N ALA A 13 10.64 32.64 -20.81
CA ALA A 13 11.01 31.81 -19.68
C ALA A 13 9.86 31.88 -18.66
N ILE A 14 8.97 30.89 -18.67
CA ILE A 14 8.03 30.67 -17.58
C ILE A 14 8.87 30.12 -16.42
N LEU A 15 9.40 31.00 -15.58
CA LEU A 15 9.84 30.62 -14.25
C LEU A 15 8.60 30.30 -13.42
N SER A 16 8.16 29.06 -13.43
CA SER A 16 7.26 28.55 -12.40
C SER A 16 8.07 28.40 -11.12
N THR A 17 8.12 29.44 -10.30
CA THR A 17 8.49 29.28 -8.90
C THR A 17 7.36 28.52 -8.23
N THR A 18 7.47 27.19 -8.16
CA THR A 18 6.57 26.38 -7.34
C THR A 18 6.85 26.77 -5.89
N THR A 19 6.02 27.66 -5.34
CA THR A 19 5.91 27.78 -3.88
C THR A 19 5.37 26.45 -3.39
N MET A 20 6.26 25.58 -2.91
CA MET A 20 5.91 24.25 -2.44
C MET A 20 5.16 24.41 -1.12
N ALA A 21 3.89 24.00 -1.12
CA ALA A 21 3.11 23.95 0.10
C ALA A 21 3.57 22.74 0.91
N ASN A 22 3.99 22.95 2.16
CA ASN A 22 4.03 21.90 3.17
C ASN A 22 2.62 21.31 3.27
N ALA A 23 2.40 20.12 2.71
CA ALA A 23 1.09 19.54 2.52
C ALA A 23 1.08 18.16 3.18
N SER A 24 0.89 18.18 4.50
CA SER A 24 0.56 16.97 5.26
C SER A 24 -0.63 16.26 4.62
N SER A 25 -0.61 14.93 4.58
CA SER A 25 -1.65 14.11 3.96
C SER A 25 -2.39 13.28 4.99
N LEU A 26 -3.72 13.25 4.91
CA LEU A 26 -4.56 12.26 5.59
C LEU A 26 -5.14 11.32 4.54
N ALA A 27 -4.95 10.01 4.71
CA ALA A 27 -5.31 9.00 3.73
C ALA A 27 -6.19 7.91 4.35
N ILE A 28 -7.22 7.51 3.62
CA ILE A 28 -7.97 6.28 3.84
C ILE A 28 -7.75 5.41 2.61
N SER A 29 -7.36 4.16 2.82
CA SER A 29 -7.18 3.18 1.74
C SER A 29 -7.94 1.90 2.04
N VAL A 30 -8.53 1.32 1.00
CA VAL A 30 -9.29 0.07 1.05
C VAL A 30 -8.73 -0.88 0.01
N ALA A 31 -8.36 -2.08 0.44
CA ALA A 31 -7.97 -3.18 -0.45
C ALA A 31 -9.06 -4.25 -0.46
N ASN A 32 -9.27 -4.89 -1.61
CA ASN A 32 -10.26 -5.95 -1.79
C ASN A 32 -9.82 -6.87 -2.94
N ASP A 33 -9.98 -8.19 -2.79
CA ASP A 33 -9.75 -9.16 -3.87
C ASP A 33 -10.80 -9.05 -4.98
N ASP A 34 -12.00 -8.57 -4.65
CA ASP A 34 -13.01 -8.12 -5.60
C ASP A 34 -12.75 -6.66 -6.01
N ALA A 35 -12.20 -6.48 -7.21
CA ALA A 35 -11.89 -5.17 -7.77
C ALA A 35 -13.11 -4.48 -8.42
N GLY A 36 -14.31 -5.08 -8.37
CA GLY A 36 -15.55 -4.52 -8.90
C GLY A 36 -15.43 -4.11 -10.37
N ILE A 37 -15.71 -2.83 -10.67
CA ILE A 37 -15.61 -2.29 -12.04
C ILE A 37 -14.19 -2.32 -12.60
N PHE A 38 -13.16 -2.47 -11.76
CA PHE A 38 -11.76 -2.57 -12.18
C PHE A 38 -11.32 -4.01 -12.45
N GLN A 39 -12.17 -5.00 -12.17
CA GLN A 39 -11.85 -6.42 -12.38
C GLN A 39 -11.45 -6.75 -13.82
N PRO A 40 -12.08 -6.19 -14.89
CA PRO A 40 -11.65 -6.46 -16.26
C PRO A 40 -10.21 -6.02 -16.54
N SER A 41 -9.82 -4.83 -16.05
CA SER A 41 -8.45 -4.32 -16.19
C SER A 41 -7.45 -5.16 -15.40
N LEU A 42 -7.82 -5.54 -14.17
CA LEU A 42 -7.00 -6.38 -13.31
C LEU A 42 -6.78 -7.79 -13.90
N ASN A 43 -7.79 -8.32 -14.57
CA ASN A 43 -7.73 -9.59 -15.30
C ASN A 43 -6.96 -9.45 -16.62
N ALA A 44 -7.08 -8.34 -17.34
CA ALA A 44 -6.31 -8.11 -18.56
C ALA A 44 -4.80 -8.02 -18.26
N LEU A 45 -4.43 -7.39 -17.15
CA LEU A 45 -3.03 -7.19 -16.78
C LEU A 45 -2.37 -8.44 -16.20
N TYR A 46 -3.10 -9.21 -15.38
CA TYR A 46 -2.52 -10.31 -14.59
C TYR A 46 -3.30 -11.63 -14.69
N GLY A 47 -4.35 -11.72 -15.52
CA GLY A 47 -5.22 -12.90 -15.59
C GLY A 47 -4.52 -14.09 -16.22
N HIS A 48 -4.44 -15.20 -15.47
CA HIS A 48 -3.91 -16.47 -15.95
C HIS A 48 -4.64 -17.62 -15.24
N LYS A 49 -4.67 -18.81 -15.85
CA LYS A 49 -5.53 -19.94 -15.44
C LYS A 49 -5.34 -20.42 -13.98
N ALA A 50 -4.22 -20.11 -13.35
CA ALA A 50 -3.87 -20.53 -12.00
C ALA A 50 -3.92 -19.40 -10.95
N ALA A 51 -4.42 -18.21 -11.32
CA ALA A 51 -4.47 -17.07 -10.41
C ALA A 51 -5.65 -17.19 -9.44
N ASP A 52 -5.45 -17.88 -8.32
CA ASP A 52 -6.35 -17.77 -7.17
C ASP A 52 -5.92 -16.55 -6.35
N ARG A 53 -6.72 -15.47 -6.38
CA ARG A 53 -6.39 -14.19 -5.73
C ARG A 53 -7.17 -13.96 -4.44
N GLY A 54 -7.78 -15.02 -3.90
CA GLY A 54 -8.56 -14.96 -2.67
C GLY A 54 -7.73 -14.79 -1.39
N ASP A 55 -6.41 -14.81 -1.52
CA ASP A 55 -5.42 -14.88 -0.45
C ASP A 55 -5.41 -13.66 0.50
N TYR A 56 -5.57 -12.46 -0.05
CA TYR A 56 -5.70 -11.19 0.69
C TYR A 56 -7.05 -10.58 0.35
N THR A 57 -8.03 -10.76 1.24
CA THR A 57 -9.43 -10.55 0.89
C THR A 57 -9.93 -9.15 1.25
N ALA A 58 -9.35 -8.52 2.27
CA ALA A 58 -9.73 -7.16 2.65
C ALA A 58 -8.60 -6.46 3.39
N GLY A 59 -8.46 -5.16 3.15
CA GLY A 59 -7.59 -4.28 3.91
C GLY A 59 -8.26 -2.95 4.16
N LEU A 60 -8.06 -2.39 5.36
CA LEU A 60 -8.46 -1.04 5.70
C LEU A 60 -7.28 -0.33 6.37
N PHE A 61 -6.89 0.81 5.82
CA PHE A 61 -5.80 1.62 6.31
C PHE A 61 -6.27 3.06 6.52
N LEU A 62 -5.88 3.65 7.66
CA LEU A 62 -5.97 5.08 7.93
C LEU A 62 -4.57 5.57 8.32
N GLY A 63 -4.09 6.60 7.62
CA GLY A 63 -2.76 7.14 7.88
C GLY A 63 -2.70 8.65 7.75
N TYR A 64 -1.80 9.24 8.53
CA TYR A 64 -1.47 10.66 8.50
C TYR A 64 0.03 10.83 8.31
N SER A 65 0.43 11.67 7.35
CA SER A 65 1.83 12.02 7.10
C SER A 65 2.00 13.51 7.29
N HIS A 66 2.98 13.91 8.09
CA HIS A 66 3.34 15.30 8.31
C HIS A 66 4.70 15.59 7.68
N ASP A 67 4.77 16.65 6.87
CA ASP A 67 6.03 17.15 6.31
C ASP A 67 6.76 17.92 7.41
N LEU A 68 7.87 17.37 7.91
CA LEU A 68 8.76 18.11 8.82
C LEU A 68 9.64 19.08 8.05
N THR A 69 10.00 18.71 6.82
CA THR A 69 10.66 19.54 5.81
C THR A 69 10.14 19.15 4.44
N ASP A 70 10.41 19.96 3.42
CA ASP A 70 10.09 19.66 2.02
C ASP A 70 10.65 18.30 1.53
N ALA A 71 11.69 17.79 2.19
CA ALA A 71 12.35 16.54 1.85
C ALA A 71 12.01 15.37 2.79
N SER A 72 11.36 15.61 3.93
CA SER A 72 11.22 14.61 4.99
C SER A 72 9.87 14.61 5.68
N GLN A 73 9.31 13.40 5.83
CA GLN A 73 8.00 13.15 6.39
C GLN A 73 8.08 12.20 7.58
N LEU A 74 7.26 12.47 8.59
CA LEU A 74 6.92 11.50 9.63
C LEU A 74 5.45 11.12 9.48
N SER A 75 5.21 9.82 9.43
CA SER A 75 3.89 9.25 9.20
C SER A 75 3.46 8.37 10.36
N PHE A 76 2.16 8.36 10.65
CA PHE A 76 1.47 7.46 11.57
C PHE A 76 0.37 6.72 10.84
N HIS A 77 0.13 5.45 11.16
CA HIS A 77 -1.02 4.71 10.64
C HIS A 77 -1.62 3.73 11.64
N ILE A 78 -2.87 3.37 11.36
CA ILE A 78 -3.55 2.18 11.87
C ILE A 78 -4.11 1.41 10.67
N ALA A 79 -4.00 0.09 10.68
CA ALA A 79 -4.51 -0.75 9.61
C ALA A 79 -4.89 -2.15 10.08
N GLN A 80 -5.85 -2.75 9.37
CA GLN A 80 -6.25 -4.14 9.53
C GLN A 80 -6.26 -4.82 8.16
N ASP A 81 -5.49 -5.90 8.04
CA ASP A 81 -5.40 -6.76 6.86
C ASP A 81 -6.00 -8.12 7.16
N ILE A 82 -6.84 -8.63 6.25
CA ILE A 82 -7.55 -9.90 6.40
C ILE A 82 -7.09 -10.86 5.28
N TYR A 83 -6.60 -12.01 5.69
CA TYR A 83 -6.17 -13.10 4.81
C TYR A 83 -7.18 -14.26 4.87
N SER A 84 -7.35 -14.95 3.75
CA SER A 84 -8.41 -15.93 3.59
C SER A 84 -7.92 -17.14 2.79
N PRO A 85 -8.41 -18.36 3.08
CA PRO A 85 -8.30 -19.49 2.18
C PRO A 85 -8.88 -19.14 0.80
N SER A 86 -8.56 -19.94 -0.20
CA SER A 86 -8.96 -19.66 -1.57
C SER A 86 -10.05 -20.61 -2.08
N GLY A 87 -10.78 -20.17 -3.11
CA GLY A 87 -11.86 -20.94 -3.74
C GLY A 87 -12.86 -21.60 -2.78
N ALA A 88 -13.07 -22.91 -2.96
CA ALA A 88 -14.03 -23.70 -2.18
C ALA A 88 -13.64 -23.86 -0.70
N ASN A 89 -12.36 -23.65 -0.35
CA ASN A 89 -11.90 -23.80 1.04
C ASN A 89 -12.47 -22.74 1.97
N LYS A 90 -12.85 -21.55 1.46
CA LYS A 90 -13.54 -20.49 2.23
C LYS A 90 -14.79 -21.00 2.97
N ARG A 91 -15.47 -22.01 2.41
CA ARG A 91 -16.75 -22.53 2.94
C ARG A 91 -16.60 -23.79 3.81
N LYS A 92 -15.39 -24.31 3.99
CA LYS A 92 -15.15 -25.47 4.87
C LYS A 92 -15.24 -25.05 6.35
N PRO A 93 -15.54 -25.99 7.26
CA PRO A 93 -15.71 -25.68 8.68
C PRO A 93 -14.38 -25.36 9.40
N GLU A 94 -13.25 -25.82 8.87
CA GLU A 94 -11.93 -25.76 9.51
C GLU A 94 -10.85 -25.45 8.45
N ALA A 95 -9.64 -25.11 8.90
CA ALA A 95 -8.51 -24.85 8.02
C ALA A 95 -8.12 -26.11 7.24
N VAL A 96 -7.71 -25.92 5.99
CA VAL A 96 -7.39 -27.03 5.09
C VAL A 96 -5.89 -27.10 4.90
N LYS A 97 -5.31 -28.29 5.15
CA LYS A 97 -3.90 -28.50 4.85
C LYS A 97 -3.61 -28.26 3.36
N GLY A 98 -2.62 -27.41 3.08
CA GLY A 98 -2.23 -27.04 1.72
C GLY A 98 -2.83 -25.72 1.24
N ASP A 99 -3.68 -25.09 2.05
CA ASP A 99 -4.13 -23.71 1.87
C ASP A 99 -3.85 -22.92 3.17
N ARG A 100 -3.94 -21.60 3.10
CA ARG A 100 -3.81 -20.74 4.27
C ARG A 100 -5.08 -20.82 5.13
N ALA A 101 -4.92 -20.75 6.45
CA ALA A 101 -6.03 -20.51 7.36
C ALA A 101 -6.50 -19.05 7.23
N PHE A 102 -7.71 -18.77 7.70
CA PHE A 102 -8.09 -17.38 7.95
C PHE A 102 -7.14 -16.76 8.98
N SER A 103 -6.81 -15.49 8.79
CA SER A 103 -6.08 -14.69 9.77
C SER A 103 -6.34 -13.22 9.52
N ALA A 104 -6.05 -12.40 10.53
CA ALA A 104 -5.97 -10.96 10.36
C ALA A 104 -4.72 -10.43 11.04
N PHE A 105 -4.19 -9.34 10.49
CA PHE A 105 -3.11 -8.55 11.08
C PHE A 105 -3.65 -7.17 11.40
N LEU A 106 -3.68 -6.83 12.69
CA LEU A 106 -4.03 -5.49 13.16
C LEU A 106 -2.75 -4.82 13.62
N HIS A 107 -2.45 -3.65 13.05
CA HIS A 107 -1.17 -2.99 13.31
C HIS A 107 -1.27 -1.48 13.28
N THR A 108 -0.33 -0.87 13.98
CA THR A 108 -0.10 0.57 14.01
C THR A 108 1.39 0.82 14.01
N GLY A 109 1.82 1.95 13.45
CA GLY A 109 3.22 2.25 13.38
C GLY A 109 3.54 3.69 13.05
N LEU A 110 4.83 3.96 13.08
CA LEU A 110 5.44 5.20 12.65
C LEU A 110 6.43 4.91 11.53
N GLU A 111 6.53 5.83 10.56
CA GLU A 111 7.49 5.74 9.46
C GLU A 111 8.12 7.10 9.19
N TRP A 112 9.44 7.13 9.09
CA TRP A 112 10.21 8.23 8.54
C TRP A 112 10.46 7.98 7.05
N ASN A 113 10.12 8.94 6.20
CA ASN A 113 10.35 8.88 4.76
C ASN A 113 11.07 10.16 4.31
N SER A 114 12.24 10.02 3.68
CA SER A 114 13.08 11.17 3.36
C SER A 114 13.82 11.03 2.04
N LEU A 115 13.97 12.16 1.35
CA LEU A 115 14.94 12.35 0.27
C LEU A 115 16.27 12.79 0.88
N ALA A 116 17.23 11.87 0.95
CA ALA A 116 18.58 12.18 1.41
C ALA A 116 19.31 13.10 0.42
N THR A 117 19.06 12.90 -0.87
CA THR A 117 19.51 13.75 -1.98
C THR A 117 18.43 13.78 -3.06
N ASN A 118 18.67 14.51 -4.16
CA ASN A 118 17.77 14.47 -5.32
C ASN A 118 17.76 13.13 -6.08
N TRP A 119 18.68 12.20 -5.78
CA TRP A 119 18.79 10.89 -6.41
C TRP A 119 18.63 9.72 -5.43
N LEU A 120 18.35 9.96 -4.15
CA LEU A 120 18.24 8.91 -3.13
C LEU A 120 17.09 9.18 -2.16
N ARG A 121 16.14 8.24 -2.10
CA ARG A 121 15.07 8.16 -1.11
C ARG A 121 15.33 7.01 -0.14
N TYR A 122 14.99 7.19 1.13
CA TYR A 122 14.96 6.10 2.09
C TYR A 122 13.76 6.19 3.03
N ARG A 123 13.32 5.03 3.53
CA ARG A 123 12.26 4.90 4.54
C ARG A 123 12.70 4.00 5.67
N LEU A 124 12.32 4.36 6.88
CA LEU A 124 12.55 3.59 8.10
C LEU A 124 11.27 3.61 8.92
N GLY A 125 10.74 2.44 9.26
CA GLY A 125 9.47 2.35 9.98
C GLY A 125 9.47 1.24 11.01
N THR A 126 8.57 1.37 11.98
CA THR A 126 8.31 0.31 12.96
C THR A 126 6.82 0.20 13.19
N ASP A 127 6.31 -1.03 13.11
CA ASP A 127 4.93 -1.34 13.49
C ASP A 127 4.92 -2.25 14.71
N ILE A 128 3.91 -2.07 15.56
CA ILE A 128 3.50 -3.04 16.56
C ILE A 128 2.10 -3.54 16.19
N GLY A 129 1.82 -4.80 16.48
CA GLY A 129 0.55 -5.38 16.12
C GLY A 129 0.38 -6.82 16.58
N VAL A 130 -0.71 -7.42 16.12
CA VAL A 130 -1.08 -8.79 16.43
C VAL A 130 -1.60 -9.49 15.19
N ILE A 131 -1.16 -10.74 14.99
CA ILE A 131 -1.77 -11.68 14.07
C ILE A 131 -2.58 -12.68 14.90
N GLY A 132 -3.86 -12.88 14.59
CA GLY A 132 -4.71 -13.88 15.25
C GLY A 132 -6.09 -13.33 15.67
N PRO A 133 -6.84 -14.04 16.55
CA PRO A 133 -8.17 -13.62 17.00
C PRO A 133 -8.24 -12.18 17.50
N ASP A 134 -7.23 -11.71 18.22
CA ASP A 134 -7.20 -10.36 18.80
C ASP A 134 -7.07 -9.27 17.72
N ALA A 135 -6.68 -9.63 16.49
CA ALA A 135 -6.70 -8.73 15.35
C ALA A 135 -8.12 -8.44 14.83
N GLY A 136 -9.14 -9.20 15.25
CA GLY A 136 -10.54 -8.89 14.99
C GLY A 136 -11.04 -9.19 13.56
N GLY A 137 -10.37 -10.07 12.83
CA GLY A 137 -10.68 -10.38 11.43
C GLY A 137 -12.07 -11.00 11.24
N GLN A 138 -12.39 -11.98 12.11
CA GLN A 138 -13.68 -12.67 12.10
C GLN A 138 -14.84 -11.69 12.30
N GLU A 139 -14.70 -10.76 13.25
CA GLU A 139 -15.70 -9.79 13.64
C GLU A 139 -15.99 -8.82 12.49
N VAL A 140 -14.94 -8.27 11.89
CA VAL A 140 -15.05 -7.31 10.79
C VAL A 140 -15.66 -7.95 9.55
N GLN A 141 -15.17 -9.12 9.13
CA GLN A 141 -15.72 -9.80 7.96
C GLN A 141 -17.15 -10.29 8.20
N ASN A 142 -17.45 -10.88 9.36
CA ASN A 142 -18.81 -11.30 9.69
C ASN A 142 -19.79 -10.12 9.79
N ARG A 143 -19.32 -8.95 10.22
CA ARG A 143 -20.13 -7.72 10.21
C ARG A 143 -20.40 -7.28 8.78
N ALA A 144 -19.39 -7.24 7.90
CA ALA A 144 -19.56 -6.91 6.50
C ALA A 144 -20.55 -7.86 5.81
N HIS A 145 -20.35 -9.18 5.97
CA HIS A 145 -21.22 -10.21 5.40
C HIS A 145 -22.67 -10.05 5.85
N ARG A 146 -22.90 -9.84 7.13
CA ARG A 146 -24.23 -9.60 7.68
C ARG A 146 -24.90 -8.35 7.12
N ILE A 147 -24.16 -7.28 6.87
CA ILE A 147 -24.70 -6.04 6.29
C ILE A 147 -25.19 -6.28 4.85
N ILE A 148 -24.45 -7.07 4.07
CA ILE A 148 -24.78 -7.34 2.66
C ILE A 148 -25.61 -8.62 2.45
N GLY A 149 -26.01 -9.31 3.52
CA GLY A 149 -26.78 -10.56 3.45
C GLY A 149 -25.97 -11.79 3.00
N ALA A 150 -24.64 -11.74 3.05
CA ALA A 150 -23.78 -12.89 2.77
C ALA A 150 -23.65 -13.82 3.98
N GLU A 151 -23.42 -15.11 3.72
CA GLU A 151 -23.15 -16.10 4.76
C GLU A 151 -21.76 -15.90 5.38
N LYS A 152 -21.63 -16.18 6.67
CA LYS A 152 -20.33 -16.17 7.36
C LYS A 152 -19.48 -17.37 6.96
N TYR A 153 -18.15 -17.22 7.04
CA TYR A 153 -17.25 -18.36 6.86
C TYR A 153 -16.99 -19.06 8.19
N PRO A 154 -17.29 -20.37 8.33
CA PRO A 154 -17.17 -21.07 9.61
C PRO A 154 -15.72 -21.33 10.03
N ALA A 155 -14.79 -21.48 9.07
CA ALA A 155 -13.36 -21.73 9.35
C ALA A 155 -12.63 -20.63 10.13
N TRP A 156 -13.25 -19.47 10.39
CA TRP A 156 -12.72 -18.49 11.35
C TRP A 156 -12.54 -19.06 12.77
N GLN A 157 -13.26 -20.12 13.13
CA GLN A 157 -13.06 -20.82 14.40
C GLN A 157 -11.70 -21.52 14.52
N ASP A 158 -11.06 -21.79 13.38
CA ASP A 158 -9.76 -22.46 13.23
C ASP A 158 -8.73 -21.51 12.57
N GLN A 159 -8.85 -20.22 12.87
CA GLN A 159 -7.93 -19.19 12.39
C GLN A 159 -6.55 -19.30 13.07
N ILE A 160 -5.53 -18.67 12.48
CA ILE A 160 -4.19 -18.59 13.08
C ILE A 160 -4.25 -18.02 14.50
N GLU A 161 -3.55 -18.64 15.46
CA GLU A 161 -3.53 -18.21 16.86
C GLU A 161 -2.82 -16.87 17.08
N ASN A 162 -3.09 -16.24 18.23
CA ASN A 162 -2.52 -14.94 18.59
C ASN A 162 -0.99 -14.98 18.68
N ARG A 163 -0.36 -14.10 17.91
CA ARG A 163 1.03 -13.69 18.07
C ARG A 163 1.13 -12.17 18.04
N TYR A 164 1.47 -11.61 19.19
CA TYR A 164 1.85 -10.20 19.30
C TYR A 164 3.29 -10.00 18.85
N GLY A 165 3.57 -8.86 18.27
CA GLY A 165 4.91 -8.61 17.78
C GLY A 165 5.11 -7.22 17.21
N TYR A 166 6.24 -7.10 16.53
CA TYR A 166 6.65 -5.89 15.86
C TYR A 166 7.30 -6.21 14.52
N THR A 167 7.38 -5.18 13.68
CA THR A 167 8.22 -5.18 12.48
C THR A 167 9.12 -3.96 12.50
N ALA A 168 10.36 -4.12 12.09
CA ALA A 168 11.27 -3.05 11.70
C ALA A 168 11.40 -3.10 10.17
N LYS A 169 11.14 -1.97 9.52
CA LYS A 169 11.03 -1.84 8.07
C LYS A 169 12.05 -0.84 7.55
N GLY A 170 12.71 -1.18 6.46
CA GLY A 170 13.66 -0.33 5.78
C GLY A 170 13.50 -0.41 4.27
N MET A 171 13.64 0.72 3.58
CA MET A 171 13.71 0.79 2.12
C MET A 171 14.73 1.84 1.72
N VAL A 172 15.51 1.55 0.69
CA VAL A 172 16.34 2.53 -0.02
C VAL A 172 16.05 2.45 -1.52
N SER A 173 15.92 3.59 -2.17
CA SER A 173 15.64 3.68 -3.60
C SER A 173 16.46 4.77 -4.27
N LEU A 174 17.07 4.44 -5.42
CA LEU A 174 17.64 5.46 -6.30
C LEU A 174 16.51 6.15 -7.07
N THR A 175 16.61 7.45 -7.26
CA THR A 175 15.56 8.27 -7.90
C THR A 175 16.01 9.04 -9.14
N PRO A 176 16.68 8.42 -10.13
CA PRO A 176 16.98 9.10 -11.38
C PRO A 176 15.69 9.43 -12.14
N ALA A 177 15.55 10.71 -12.51
CA ALA A 177 14.43 11.21 -13.29
C ALA A 177 14.88 12.25 -14.31
N ILE A 178 14.09 12.39 -15.37
CA ILE A 178 14.23 13.44 -16.39
C ILE A 178 12.94 14.26 -16.46
N ASP A 179 13.08 15.57 -16.60
CA ASP A 179 11.96 16.49 -16.78
C ASP A 179 11.88 16.93 -18.24
N ILE A 180 10.75 16.64 -18.89
CA ILE A 180 10.48 16.99 -20.28
C ILE A 180 9.24 17.88 -20.31
N LEU A 181 9.44 19.19 -20.48
CA LEU A 181 8.36 20.18 -20.61
C LEU A 181 7.32 20.13 -19.46
N GLY A 182 7.79 19.94 -18.22
CA GLY A 182 6.94 19.86 -17.04
C GLY A 182 6.40 18.45 -16.73
N VAL A 183 6.76 17.45 -17.54
CA VAL A 183 6.48 16.04 -17.25
C VAL A 183 7.74 15.40 -16.67
N ASN A 184 7.65 14.94 -15.42
CA ASN A 184 8.72 14.17 -14.79
C ASN A 184 8.56 12.67 -15.12
N VAL A 185 9.63 12.04 -15.65
CA VAL A 185 9.69 10.61 -15.92
C VAL A 185 10.88 10.02 -15.16
N GLY A 186 10.64 9.08 -14.26
CA GLY A 186 11.69 8.48 -13.43
C GLY A 186 11.70 6.96 -13.44
N PHE A 187 12.85 6.40 -13.08
CA PHE A 187 13.06 4.95 -12.92
C PHE A 187 13.64 4.69 -11.53
N TYR A 188 12.95 3.90 -10.72
CA TYR A 188 13.19 3.84 -9.27
C TYR A 188 13.59 2.44 -8.80
N PRO A 189 14.84 1.99 -9.01
CA PRO A 189 15.28 0.73 -8.45
C PRO A 189 15.36 0.86 -6.92
N GLU A 190 14.94 -0.17 -6.20
CA GLU A 190 14.84 -0.16 -4.75
C GLU A 190 15.26 -1.49 -4.11
N VAL A 191 15.68 -1.40 -2.85
CA VAL A 191 15.92 -2.55 -1.97
C VAL A 191 15.16 -2.31 -0.68
N SER A 192 14.39 -3.31 -0.25
CA SER A 192 13.59 -3.28 0.97
C SER A 192 13.92 -4.45 1.89
N ALA A 193 13.78 -4.23 3.19
CA ALA A 193 13.93 -5.24 4.23
C ALA A 193 12.86 -5.07 5.31
N VAL A 194 12.35 -6.19 5.80
CA VAL A 194 11.49 -6.26 6.97
C VAL A 194 12.09 -7.31 7.89
N GLY A 195 12.16 -7.01 9.19
CA GLY A 195 12.53 -7.96 10.22
C GLY A 195 11.60 -7.86 11.41
N GLY A 196 11.49 -8.93 12.17
CA GLY A 196 10.61 -8.99 13.34
C GLY A 196 10.23 -10.44 13.64
N ASN A 197 9.25 -10.63 14.53
CA ASN A 197 8.71 -11.95 14.87
C ASN A 197 7.38 -12.28 14.15
N LEU A 198 6.93 -11.38 13.28
CA LEU A 198 5.68 -11.51 12.52
C LEU A 198 5.89 -11.81 11.03
N PHE A 199 6.92 -11.21 10.41
CA PHE A 199 7.26 -11.34 8.98
C PHE A 199 8.76 -11.54 8.78
#